data_AF-A0A973EGI8-F1
#
_entry.id   AF-A0A973EGI8-F1
#
_cell.length_a   1.000
_cell.length_b   1.000
_cell.length_c   1.000
_cell.angle_alpha   90.00
_cell.angle_beta   90.00
_cell.angle_gamma   90.00
#
_symmetry.space_group_name_H-M   'P 1'
#
loop_
_entity.id
_entity.type
_entity.pdbx_description
1 polymer ?
#
loop_
_entity_poly.entity_id
_entity_poly.type
_entity_poly.pdbx_seq_one_letter_code
_entity_poly.pdbx_strand_id
1 'polypeptide(L)'
;LPELAEQDLTPRVRLFGDGRLLIHRPSYMKRSGTWETQIEPAEVDNFLQSVVPTLFGFDDRSVRLDIESREKKISSQRSGVKAMAVQGKSAKEILYARFDAPISYFELNIKAFGRPGSGVLTSVSAPVYVAWEGLSLDLRRFPDQSMLKNLHAVESTVRSLEDRDDLVLITNSVP
;
A
#
# COMPACT_ATOMS: atom_id res chain seq x y z
N LEU A 1 15.93 23.45 -16.28
CA LEU A 1 14.93 22.44 -16.68
C LEU A 1 14.10 22.10 -15.45
N PRO A 2 12.96 22.78 -15.21
CA PRO A 2 12.14 22.57 -14.01
C PRO A 2 11.09 21.46 -14.15
N GLU A 3 11.02 20.79 -15.31
CA GLU A 3 9.86 19.96 -15.72
C GLU A 3 9.91 18.50 -15.24
N LEU A 4 10.94 18.10 -14.50
CA LEU A 4 11.14 16.72 -14.02
C LEU A 4 10.77 16.52 -12.54
N ALA A 5 10.39 17.58 -11.81
CA ALA A 5 10.21 17.51 -10.36
C ALA A 5 8.81 17.09 -9.89
N GLU A 6 7.79 17.05 -10.77
CA GLU A 6 6.39 16.79 -10.39
C GLU A 6 5.75 15.61 -11.15
N GLN A 7 6.55 14.67 -11.68
CA GLN A 7 6.00 13.43 -12.20
C GLN A 7 5.76 12.45 -11.06
N ASP A 8 4.66 12.66 -10.33
CA ASP A 8 4.12 11.64 -9.44
C ASP A 8 3.92 10.35 -10.26
N LEU A 9 4.71 9.32 -9.99
CA LEU A 9 4.68 8.07 -10.76
C LEU A 9 3.46 7.21 -10.43
N THR A 10 2.67 7.55 -9.42
CA THR A 10 1.52 6.75 -8.97
C THR A 10 0.38 7.65 -8.49
N PRO A 11 -0.88 7.18 -8.53
CA PRO A 11 -1.99 7.85 -7.87
C PRO A 11 -1.70 8.11 -6.39
N ARG A 12 -2.20 9.23 -5.87
CA ARG A 12 -2.15 9.55 -4.45
C ARG A 12 -3.55 9.71 -3.90
N VAL A 13 -3.85 8.99 -2.83
CA VAL A 13 -5.13 9.07 -2.11
C VAL A 13 -4.88 9.72 -0.75
N ARG A 14 -5.68 10.73 -0.40
CA ARG A 14 -5.68 11.38 0.91
C ARG A 14 -7.09 11.41 1.47
N LEU A 15 -7.29 10.78 2.62
CA LEU A 15 -8.54 10.82 3.36
C LEU A 15 -8.34 11.65 4.63
N PHE A 16 -9.16 12.67 4.82
CA PHE A 16 -9.15 13.52 6.00
C PHE A 16 -10.18 13.04 7.03
N GLY A 17 -9.96 13.40 8.31
CA GLY A 17 -10.84 12.98 9.41
C GLY A 17 -12.26 13.59 9.37
N ASP A 18 -12.47 14.62 8.57
CA ASP A 18 -13.80 15.19 8.28
C ASP A 18 -14.52 14.45 7.14
N GLY A 19 -13.92 13.40 6.56
CA GLY A 19 -14.45 12.63 5.45
C GLY A 19 -14.12 13.19 4.08
N ARG A 20 -13.38 14.30 3.98
CA ARG A 20 -12.92 14.78 2.67
C ARG A 20 -11.95 13.75 2.07
N LEU A 21 -12.21 13.34 0.84
CA LEU A 21 -11.34 12.44 0.07
C LEU A 21 -10.74 13.23 -1.10
N LEU A 22 -9.41 13.19 -1.25
CA LEU A 22 -8.68 13.73 -2.39
C LEU A 22 -7.93 12.63 -3.11
N ILE A 23 -8.04 12.59 -4.44
CA ILE A 23 -7.34 11.64 -5.29
C ILE A 23 -6.61 12.38 -6.40
N HIS A 24 -5.29 12.34 -6.37
CA HIS A 24 -4.46 12.87 -7.45
C HIS A 24 -4.10 11.74 -8.41
N ARG A 25 -4.51 11.88 -9.67
CA ARG A 25 -4.11 10.99 -10.76
C ARG A 25 -3.07 11.72 -11.64
N PRO A 26 -1.86 11.15 -11.81
CA PRO A 26 -0.82 11.72 -12.66
C PRO A 26 -1.27 12.01 -14.09
N SER A 27 -0.58 12.95 -14.76
CA SER A 27 -0.91 13.42 -16.11
C SER A 27 -0.89 12.33 -17.19
N TYR A 28 -0.10 11.27 -17.01
CA TYR A 28 -0.02 10.16 -17.95
C TYR A 28 -1.19 9.16 -17.83
N MET A 29 -2.01 9.25 -16.78
CA MET A 29 -3.14 8.34 -16.55
C MET A 29 -4.43 8.85 -17.20
N LYS A 30 -5.34 7.92 -17.52
CA LYS A 30 -6.71 8.28 -17.86
C LYS A 30 -7.38 8.96 -16.66
N ARG A 31 -8.24 9.95 -16.92
CA ARG A 31 -8.87 10.78 -15.89
C ARG A 31 -7.84 11.49 -14.99
N SER A 32 -6.73 11.97 -15.56
CA SER A 32 -5.71 12.75 -14.86
C SER A 32 -6.28 13.97 -14.17
N GLY A 33 -5.61 14.43 -13.11
CA GLY A 33 -6.01 15.59 -12.32
C GLY A 33 -6.34 15.22 -10.89
N THR A 34 -6.79 16.21 -10.12
CA THR A 34 -7.17 16.04 -8.72
C THR A 34 -8.68 15.93 -8.62
N TRP A 35 -9.16 14.88 -7.98
CA TRP A 35 -10.56 14.57 -7.78
C TRP A 35 -10.90 14.65 -6.30
N GLU A 36 -12.10 15.09 -5.96
CA GLU A 36 -12.60 15.09 -4.59
C GLU A 36 -14.01 14.52 -4.47
N THR A 37 -14.30 14.01 -3.28
CA THR A 37 -15.65 13.73 -2.81
C THR A 37 -15.69 13.89 -1.29
N GLN A 38 -16.91 13.90 -0.74
CA GLN A 38 -17.17 13.87 0.68
C GLN A 38 -17.68 12.48 1.05
N ILE A 39 -16.92 11.76 1.86
CA ILE A 39 -17.27 10.44 2.38
C ILE A 39 -18.11 10.61 3.67
N GLU A 40 -19.07 9.71 3.87
CA GLU A 40 -19.86 9.68 5.09
C GLU A 40 -19.02 9.27 6.30
N PRO A 41 -19.28 9.82 7.50
CA PRO A 41 -18.52 9.49 8.71
C PRO A 41 -18.46 7.98 9.02
N ALA A 42 -19.56 7.25 8.80
CA ALA A 42 -19.60 5.80 9.00
C ALA A 42 -18.66 5.04 8.04
N GLU A 43 -18.51 5.53 6.81
CA GLU A 43 -17.59 4.95 5.83
C GLU A 43 -16.13 5.27 6.19
N VAL A 44 -15.84 6.47 6.71
CA VAL A 44 -14.52 6.80 7.27
C VAL A 44 -14.18 5.87 8.43
N ASP A 45 -15.12 5.64 9.35
CA ASP A 45 -14.91 4.73 10.48
C ASP A 45 -14.62 3.30 10.02
N ASN A 46 -15.39 2.79 9.06
CA ASN A 46 -15.16 1.46 8.48
C ASN A 46 -13.80 1.37 7.78
N PHE A 47 -13.40 2.41 7.06
CA PHE A 47 -12.08 2.49 6.43
C PHE A 47 -10.96 2.47 7.47
N LEU A 48 -11.07 3.28 8.53
CA LEU A 48 -10.08 3.29 9.60
C LEU A 48 -10.00 1.93 10.31
N GLN A 49 -11.13 1.27 10.55
CA GLN A 49 -11.16 -0.05 11.17
C GLN A 49 -10.47 -1.14 10.34
N SER A 50 -10.50 -1.04 9.01
CA SER A 50 -9.82 -2.01 8.13
C SER A 50 -8.32 -1.73 7.97
N VAL A 51 -7.93 -0.45 7.97
CA VAL A 51 -6.56 -0.02 7.68
C VAL A 51 -5.68 0.09 8.94
N VAL A 52 -6.18 0.75 9.98
CA VAL A 52 -5.41 1.12 11.17
C VAL A 52 -4.78 -0.10 11.86
N PRO A 53 -5.49 -1.20 12.14
CA PRO A 53 -4.90 -2.35 12.84
C PRO A 53 -3.70 -2.96 12.10
N THR A 54 -3.77 -2.97 10.77
CA THR A 54 -2.69 -3.50 9.93
C THR A 54 -1.49 -2.57 9.95
N LEU A 55 -1.67 -1.27 9.70
CA LEU A 55 -0.56 -0.33 9.65
C LEU A 55 0.17 -0.18 10.98
N PHE A 56 -0.57 -0.15 12.11
CA PHE A 56 0.04 -0.11 13.44
C PHE A 56 0.77 -1.39 13.83
N GLY A 57 0.27 -2.54 13.38
CA GLY A 57 0.87 -3.84 13.67
C GLY A 57 1.96 -4.27 12.68
N PHE A 58 2.25 -3.45 11.65
CA PHE A 58 3.18 -3.84 10.60
C PHE A 58 4.63 -3.54 11.00
N ASP A 59 5.41 -4.60 11.20
CA ASP A 59 6.85 -4.52 11.43
C ASP A 59 7.60 -4.97 10.16
N ASP A 60 7.98 -4.01 9.33
CA ASP A 60 8.72 -4.23 8.08
C ASP A 60 9.97 -5.09 8.30
N ARG A 61 10.72 -4.84 9.38
CA ARG A 61 11.96 -5.54 9.68
C ARG A 61 11.69 -7.01 9.97
N SER A 62 10.69 -7.29 10.81
CA SER A 62 10.33 -8.67 11.14
C SER A 62 9.84 -9.44 9.91
N VAL A 63 9.05 -8.81 9.03
CA VAL A 63 8.59 -9.44 7.78
C VAL A 63 9.75 -9.74 6.85
N ARG A 64 10.69 -8.80 6.68
CA ARG A 64 11.90 -9.01 5.85
C ARG A 64 12.77 -10.14 6.38
N LEU A 65 13.00 -10.19 7.70
CA LEU A 65 13.79 -11.26 8.32
C LEU A 65 13.14 -12.64 8.12
N ASP A 66 11.81 -12.74 8.21
CA ASP A 66 11.09 -13.98 7.93
C ASP A 66 11.22 -14.39 6.45
N ILE A 67 11.02 -13.45 5.52
CA ILE A 67 11.22 -13.68 4.08
C ILE A 67 12.64 -14.18 3.81
N GLU A 68 13.67 -13.50 4.31
CA GLU A 68 15.07 -13.89 4.13
C GLU A 68 15.36 -15.29 4.71
N SER A 69 14.81 -15.61 5.88
CA SER A 69 14.95 -16.92 6.51
C SER A 69 14.35 -18.03 5.63
N ARG A 70 13.17 -17.78 5.06
CA ARG A 70 12.52 -18.71 4.12
C ARG A 70 13.29 -18.84 2.82
N GLU A 71 13.81 -17.74 2.27
CA GLU A 71 14.67 -17.76 1.09
C GLU A 71 15.93 -18.59 1.29
N LYS A 72 16.61 -18.44 2.43
CA LYS A 72 17.80 -19.24 2.80
C LYS A 72 17.48 -20.73 2.90
N LYS A 73 16.30 -21.11 3.40
CA LYS A 73 15.85 -22.52 3.42
C LYS A 73 15.61 -23.04 2.01
N ILE A 74 14.97 -22.25 1.15
CA ILE A 74 14.73 -22.62 -0.25
C ILE A 74 16.04 -22.75 -1.03
N SER A 75 17.00 -21.83 -0.84
CA SER A 75 18.28 -21.86 -1.55
C SER A 75 19.18 -23.01 -1.07
N SER A 76 19.23 -23.28 0.23
CA SER A 76 20.01 -24.41 0.77
C SER A 76 19.46 -25.77 0.32
N GLN A 77 18.14 -25.92 0.17
CA GLN A 77 17.53 -27.11 -0.43
C GLN A 77 17.82 -27.25 -1.93
N ARG A 78 17.96 -26.13 -2.65
CA ARG A 78 18.25 -26.11 -4.10
C ARG A 78 19.73 -26.32 -4.45
N SER A 79 20.66 -26.09 -3.52
CA SER A 79 22.08 -26.42 -3.73
C SER A 79 22.32 -27.94 -3.89
N GLY A 80 21.36 -28.80 -3.52
CA GLY A 80 21.39 -30.25 -3.77
C GLY A 80 20.59 -30.72 -5.00
N VAL A 81 19.73 -29.88 -5.58
CA VAL A 81 18.83 -30.26 -6.69
C VAL A 81 18.79 -29.12 -7.70
N LYS A 82 19.38 -29.36 -8.89
CA LYS A 82 19.37 -28.49 -10.09
C LYS A 82 18.25 -27.45 -10.05
N ALA A 83 18.67 -26.19 -10.01
CA ALA A 83 17.85 -24.97 -9.97
C ALA A 83 16.50 -25.13 -10.69
N MET A 84 15.45 -25.45 -9.92
CA MET A 84 14.10 -25.41 -10.44
C MET A 84 13.70 -23.96 -10.68
N ALA A 85 13.54 -23.65 -11.96
CA ALA A 85 12.66 -22.62 -12.47
C ALA A 85 11.27 -22.79 -11.84
N VAL A 86 11.07 -22.20 -10.66
CA VAL A 86 9.74 -22.09 -10.10
C VAL A 86 9.00 -21.06 -10.94
N GLN A 87 8.00 -21.54 -11.66
CA GLN A 87 7.06 -20.80 -12.52
C GLN A 87 7.56 -20.37 -13.92
N GLY A 88 8.45 -21.12 -14.56
CA GLY A 88 8.77 -20.92 -15.99
C GLY A 88 9.41 -19.58 -16.33
N LYS A 89 9.71 -18.74 -15.33
CA LYS A 89 10.45 -17.49 -15.48
C LYS A 89 11.93 -17.73 -15.25
N SER A 90 12.75 -17.24 -16.16
CA SER A 90 14.21 -17.31 -16.03
C SER A 90 14.67 -16.51 -14.81
N ALA A 91 15.80 -16.88 -14.19
CA ALA A 91 16.39 -16.11 -13.09
C ALA A 91 16.59 -14.61 -13.45
N LYS A 92 16.77 -14.31 -14.74
CA LYS A 92 16.88 -12.97 -15.29
C LYS A 92 15.56 -12.18 -15.20
N GLU A 93 14.42 -12.82 -15.46
CA GLU A 93 13.09 -12.19 -15.34
C GLU A 93 12.71 -11.90 -13.88
N ILE A 94 13.17 -12.73 -12.95
CA ILE A 94 12.96 -12.51 -11.51
C ILE A 94 13.78 -11.29 -11.03
N LEU A 95 15.01 -11.12 -11.54
CA LEU A 95 15.86 -9.98 -11.21
C LEU A 95 15.27 -8.66 -11.74
N TYR A 96 14.86 -8.60 -13.01
CA TYR A 96 14.26 -7.38 -13.57
C TYR A 96 12.93 -7.01 -12.90
N ALA A 97 12.09 -7.99 -12.57
CA ALA A 97 10.83 -7.74 -11.89
C ALA A 97 10.98 -7.09 -10.50
N ARG A 98 12.16 -7.16 -9.88
CA ARG A 98 12.44 -6.54 -8.58
C ARG A 98 12.89 -5.08 -8.71
N PHE A 99 13.66 -4.75 -9.75
CA PHE A 99 14.15 -3.38 -9.96
C PHE A 99 13.04 -2.41 -10.42
N ASP A 100 12.03 -2.92 -11.11
CA ASP A 100 10.87 -2.13 -11.57
C ASP A 100 9.63 -2.31 -10.66
N ALA A 101 9.83 -2.86 -9.46
CA ALA A 101 8.71 -3.16 -8.57
C ALA A 101 8.09 -1.87 -8.01
N PRO A 102 6.75 -1.72 -8.05
CA PRO A 102 6.11 -0.55 -7.45
C PRO A 102 6.30 -0.56 -5.93
N ILE A 103 6.44 0.64 -5.36
CA ILE A 103 6.48 0.84 -3.92
C ILE A 103 5.07 1.25 -3.45
N SER A 104 4.48 0.45 -2.56
CA SER A 104 3.24 0.80 -1.88
C SER A 104 3.61 1.66 -0.65
N TYR A 105 3.14 2.91 -0.61
CA TYR A 105 3.41 3.86 0.45
C TYR A 105 2.13 4.24 1.20
N PHE A 106 2.17 4.14 2.53
CA PHE A 106 1.08 4.48 3.42
C PHE A 106 1.57 5.42 4.51
N GLU A 107 0.87 6.55 4.66
CA GLU A 107 1.05 7.48 5.77
C GLU A 107 -0.28 7.59 6.52
N LEU A 108 -0.22 7.40 7.84
CA LEU A 108 -1.37 7.51 8.70
C LEU A 108 -1.07 8.51 9.82
N ASN A 109 -1.79 9.64 9.80
CA ASN A 109 -1.65 10.69 10.79
C ASN A 109 -2.96 10.84 11.58
N ILE A 110 -3.06 10.07 12.66
CA ILE A 110 -4.21 10.10 13.58
C ILE A 110 -3.72 10.35 15.00
N LYS A 111 -4.55 10.99 15.83
CA LYS A 111 -4.22 11.26 17.24
C LYS A 111 -4.60 10.12 18.17
N ALA A 112 -5.70 9.44 17.87
CA ALA A 112 -6.18 8.31 18.64
C ALA A 112 -7.09 7.44 17.78
N PHE A 113 -7.19 6.15 18.11
CA PHE A 113 -8.10 5.20 17.49
C PHE A 113 -8.65 4.25 18.55
N GLY A 114 -9.95 3.96 18.49
CA GLY A 114 -10.60 2.97 19.37
C GLY A 114 -11.16 1.82 18.56
N ARG A 115 -11.18 0.62 19.13
CA ARG A 115 -11.99 -0.46 18.55
C ARG A 115 -13.47 -0.17 18.81
N PRO A 116 -14.36 -0.39 17.82
CA PRO A 116 -15.79 -0.25 18.03
C PRO A 116 -16.25 -1.11 19.21
N GLY A 117 -17.02 -0.51 20.11
CA GLY A 117 -17.56 -1.17 21.31
C GLY A 117 -16.59 -1.33 22.49
N SER A 118 -15.30 -0.98 22.37
CA SER A 118 -14.37 -1.11 23.51
C SER A 118 -14.46 0.03 24.52
N GLY A 119 -14.89 1.22 24.07
CA GLY A 119 -14.82 2.46 24.86
C GLY A 119 -13.39 2.93 25.18
N VAL A 120 -12.36 2.18 24.77
CA VAL A 120 -10.95 2.47 25.01
C VAL A 120 -10.33 3.03 23.74
N LEU A 121 -9.79 4.25 23.84
CA LEU A 121 -9.01 4.89 22.79
C LEU A 121 -7.52 4.57 22.99
N THR A 122 -6.87 4.07 21.94
CA THR A 122 -5.43 3.98 21.83
C THR A 122 -4.90 5.32 21.31
N SER A 123 -4.17 6.04 22.15
CA SER A 123 -3.49 7.27 21.75
C SER A 123 -2.31 6.96 20.84
N VAL A 124 -2.12 7.80 19.83
CA VAL A 124 -1.08 7.69 18.82
C VAL A 124 -0.20 8.91 18.94
N SER A 125 1.06 8.70 19.31
CA SER A 125 2.01 9.77 19.60
C SER A 125 2.74 10.31 18.36
N ALA A 126 2.78 9.54 17.27
CA ALA A 126 3.49 9.90 16.04
C ALA A 126 2.78 9.32 14.80
N PRO A 127 2.92 9.94 13.62
CA PRO A 127 2.43 9.38 12.38
C PRO A 127 3.07 8.01 12.10
N VAL A 128 2.29 7.11 11.52
CA VAL A 128 2.73 5.78 11.10
C VAL A 128 3.07 5.81 9.61
N TYR A 129 4.26 5.34 9.27
CA TYR A 129 4.76 5.24 7.90
C TYR A 129 5.04 3.78 7.57
N VAL A 130 4.41 3.28 6.50
CA VAL A 130 4.68 1.95 5.97
C VAL A 130 5.00 2.07 4.49
N ALA A 131 6.16 1.56 4.08
CA ALA A 131 6.56 1.50 2.69
C ALA A 131 7.00 0.06 2.36
N TRP A 132 6.44 -0.53 1.31
CA TRP A 132 6.81 -1.87 0.87
C TRP A 132 7.01 -1.92 -0.63
N GLU A 133 8.21 -2.32 -1.06
CA GLU A 133 8.57 -2.49 -2.46
C GLU A 133 8.16 -3.88 -2.94
N GLY A 134 7.43 -3.97 -4.05
CA GLY A 134 7.09 -5.25 -4.65
C GLY A 134 6.10 -6.09 -3.86
N LEU A 135 5.14 -5.47 -3.15
CA LEU A 135 4.16 -6.16 -2.31
C LEU A 135 3.44 -7.30 -3.03
N SER A 136 2.94 -7.02 -4.24
CA SER A 136 2.29 -8.00 -5.11
C SER A 136 3.21 -9.18 -5.52
N LEU A 137 4.52 -8.93 -5.67
CA LEU A 137 5.50 -9.96 -6.02
C LEU A 137 5.77 -10.85 -4.81
N ASP A 138 6.02 -10.24 -3.64
CA ASP A 138 6.30 -10.96 -2.40
C ASP A 138 5.10 -11.77 -1.94
N LEU A 139 3.87 -11.24 -2.06
CA LEU A 139 2.67 -11.98 -1.73
C LEU A 139 2.46 -13.22 -2.62
N ARG A 140 2.77 -13.12 -3.92
CA ARG A 140 2.72 -14.30 -4.81
C ARG A 140 3.74 -15.36 -4.43
N ARG A 141 4.90 -14.93 -3.93
CA ARG A 141 6.01 -15.81 -3.58
C ARG A 141 5.87 -16.43 -2.19
N PHE A 142 5.28 -15.69 -1.24
CA PHE A 142 5.03 -16.08 0.13
C PHE A 142 3.54 -15.93 0.46
N PRO A 143 2.66 -16.71 -0.21
CA PRO A 143 1.21 -16.56 -0.10
C PRO A 143 0.65 -17.05 1.23
N ASP A 144 1.48 -17.54 2.15
CA ASP A 144 1.11 -17.92 3.50
C ASP A 144 1.44 -16.81 4.52
N GLN A 145 2.16 -15.76 4.11
CA GLN A 145 2.55 -14.69 5.02
C GLN A 145 1.38 -13.72 5.30
N SER A 146 0.83 -13.80 6.51
CA SER A 146 -0.35 -13.06 6.93
C SER A 146 -0.15 -11.54 6.89
N MET A 147 1.03 -11.05 7.28
CA MET A 147 1.33 -9.62 7.27
C MET A 147 1.32 -9.03 5.84
N LEU A 148 1.87 -9.74 4.85
CA LEU A 148 1.82 -9.32 3.45
C LEU A 148 0.39 -9.36 2.89
N LYS A 149 -0.40 -10.36 3.27
CA LYS A 149 -1.83 -10.42 2.90
C LYS A 149 -2.60 -9.23 3.44
N ASN A 150 -2.42 -8.92 4.72
CA ASN A 150 -3.11 -7.83 5.37
C ASN A 150 -2.70 -6.49 4.74
N LEU A 151 -1.41 -6.28 4.49
CA LEU A 151 -0.94 -5.06 3.82
C LEU A 151 -1.48 -4.94 2.39
N HIS A 152 -1.58 -6.04 1.64
CA HIS A 152 -2.20 -6.05 0.31
C HIS A 152 -3.72 -5.79 0.37
N ALA A 153 -4.41 -6.26 1.41
CA ALA A 153 -5.81 -5.93 1.65
C ALA A 153 -5.99 -4.42 1.94
N VAL A 154 -5.07 -3.82 2.69
CA VAL A 154 -5.01 -2.35 2.88
C VAL A 154 -4.81 -1.65 1.54
N GLU A 155 -3.84 -2.07 0.73
CA GLU A 155 -3.61 -1.51 -0.61
C GLU A 155 -4.87 -1.58 -1.47
N SER A 156 -5.54 -2.73 -1.48
CA SER A 156 -6.78 -2.94 -2.25
C SER A 156 -7.91 -2.04 -1.75
N THR A 157 -8.02 -1.87 -0.43
CA THR A 157 -9.02 -0.98 0.19
C THR A 157 -8.77 0.47 -0.19
N VAL A 158 -7.52 0.95 -0.11
CA VAL A 158 -7.14 2.30 -0.54
C VAL A 158 -7.43 2.51 -2.02
N ARG A 159 -7.04 1.56 -2.88
CA ARG A 159 -7.29 1.64 -4.32
C ARG A 159 -8.78 1.66 -4.66
N SER A 160 -9.63 0.99 -3.88
CA SER A 160 -11.08 1.03 -4.13
C SER A 160 -11.67 2.44 -4.00
N LEU A 161 -11.03 3.34 -3.24
CA LEU A 161 -11.42 4.74 -3.17
C LEU A 161 -11.17 5.48 -4.51
N GLU A 162 -10.18 5.04 -5.30
CA GLU A 162 -9.88 5.60 -6.62
C GLU A 162 -10.96 5.31 -7.66
N ASP A 163 -11.71 4.22 -7.47
CA ASP A 163 -12.70 3.75 -8.43
C ASP A 163 -14.12 4.23 -8.10
N ARG A 164 -14.28 5.14 -7.13
CA ARG A 164 -15.60 5.66 -6.77
C ARG A 164 -16.23 6.49 -7.89
N ASP A 165 -17.54 6.32 -8.06
CA ASP A 165 -18.33 6.99 -9.10
C ASP A 165 -18.74 8.42 -8.73
N ASP A 166 -18.72 8.77 -7.44
CA ASP A 166 -19.07 10.08 -6.90
C ASP A 166 -17.93 11.10 -6.92
N LEU A 167 -16.75 10.72 -7.44
CA LEU A 167 -15.59 11.60 -7.55
C LEU A 167 -15.85 12.73 -8.54
N VAL A 168 -15.65 13.97 -8.08
CA VAL A 168 -15.75 15.19 -8.88
C VAL A 168 -14.36 15.73 -9.17
N LEU A 169 -14.07 16.06 -10.44
CA LEU A 169 -12.80 16.68 -10.82
C LEU A 169 -12.74 18.10 -10.26
N ILE A 170 -11.70 18.41 -9.49
CA ILE A 170 -11.41 19.76 -9.03
C ILE A 170 -10.76 20.50 -10.21
N THR A 171 -11.55 21.23 -10.98
CA THR A 171 -11.04 22.18 -11.97
C THR A 171 -10.54 23.45 -11.29
N ASN A 172 -9.51 23.31 -10.45
CA ASN A 172 -8.72 24.47 -10.05
C ASN A 172 -7.49 24.47 -10.95
N SER A 173 -7.57 25.27 -12.02
CA SER A 173 -6.42 25.90 -12.64
C SER A 173 -5.56 26.49 -11.53
N VAL A 174 -4.45 25.84 -11.20
CA VAL A 174 -3.44 26.48 -10.37
C VAL A 174 -2.67 27.41 -11.31
N PRO A 175 -2.47 28.70 -10.94
CA PRO A 175 -1.54 29.57 -11.65
C PRO A 175 -0.11 29.04 -11.64
#